data_AF-A0A518VAX5-F1
#
_entry.id   AF-A0A518VAX5-F1
#
_cell.length_a   1.000
_cell.length_b   1.000
_cell.length_c   1.000
_cell.angle_alpha   90.00
_cell.angle_beta   90.00
_cell.angle_gamma   90.00
#
_symmetry.space_group_name_H-M   'P 1'
#
loop_
_entity.id
_entity.type
_entity.pdbx_description
1 polymer ?
#
loop_
_entity_poly.entity_id
_entity_poly.type
_entity_poly.pdbx_seq_one_letter_code
_entity_poly.pdbx_strand_id
1 'polypeptide(L)'
;MRNTRGRSRINEQEMKKELIIKILPFIKKQRISSLKIEDMAKYMDISKATMYKYFSSKKEIIESTVEVYVDYILKNFNELSENLSVSYVRRFQKAFENSVVLAIFLSDLLLQDLKNMYPHLYQQIVEAQKVRNDHLKKFYEAGHSEGVFLPVNPSLLIVQDELLLQNLLNPVFLVQHHMTLEQALFDYYQMKKHQLLKPEVIPNVDDSVIPMQLGKCIQKITWAE
;
A
#
# COMPACT_ATOMS: atom_id res chain seq x y z
N MET A 1 -8.72 -23.75 34.25
CA MET A 1 -7.46 -23.03 33.97
C MET A 1 -7.64 -22.21 32.70
N ARG A 2 -7.66 -20.88 32.81
CA ARG A 2 -7.96 -19.97 31.70
C ARG A 2 -6.77 -19.88 30.73
N ASN A 3 -7.09 -19.79 29.43
CA ASN A 3 -6.20 -19.70 28.27
C ASN A 3 -5.26 -18.45 28.31
N THR A 4 -4.24 -18.46 29.17
CA THR A 4 -3.29 -17.35 29.34
C THR A 4 -2.17 -17.37 28.29
N ARG A 5 -1.74 -18.55 27.83
CA ARG A 5 -0.68 -18.69 26.81
C ARG A 5 -1.13 -18.20 25.41
N GLY A 6 -2.37 -18.48 25.01
CA GLY A 6 -2.92 -17.99 23.73
C GLY A 6 -3.07 -16.46 23.72
N ARG A 7 -3.55 -15.88 24.81
CA ARG A 7 -3.74 -14.42 24.95
C ARG A 7 -2.42 -13.66 25.01
N SER A 8 -1.37 -14.24 25.62
CA SER A 8 -0.03 -13.65 25.66
C SER A 8 0.65 -13.62 24.29
N ARG A 9 0.49 -14.67 23.47
CA ARG A 9 1.05 -14.74 22.11
C ARG A 9 0.36 -13.79 21.13
N ILE A 10 -0.98 -13.67 21.22
CA ILE A 10 -1.73 -12.69 20.43
C ILE A 10 -1.25 -11.26 20.75
N ASN A 11 -1.06 -10.95 22.03
CA ASN A 11 -0.55 -9.65 22.45
C ASN A 11 0.88 -9.38 21.92
N GLU A 12 1.73 -10.40 21.88
CA GLU A 12 3.10 -10.26 21.37
C GLU A 12 3.13 -9.99 19.85
N GLN A 13 2.30 -10.69 19.07
CA GLN A 13 2.23 -10.48 17.61
C GLN A 13 1.65 -9.11 17.25
N GLU A 14 0.63 -8.65 17.97
CA GLU A 14 0.10 -7.29 17.80
C GLU A 14 1.15 -6.23 18.15
N MET A 15 1.89 -6.40 19.25
CA MET A 15 2.99 -5.50 19.58
C MET A 15 4.08 -5.50 18.51
N LYS A 16 4.47 -6.66 17.97
CA LYS A 16 5.42 -6.71 16.84
C LYS A 16 4.91 -5.89 15.67
N LYS A 17 3.64 -6.05 15.30
CA LYS A 17 3.02 -5.33 14.19
C LYS A 17 3.00 -3.82 14.43
N GLU A 18 2.68 -3.37 15.64
CA GLU A 18 2.74 -1.95 16.02
C GLU A 18 4.15 -1.37 15.88
N LEU A 19 5.17 -2.10 16.35
CA LEU A 19 6.57 -1.70 16.21
C LEU A 19 6.99 -1.64 14.73
N ILE A 20 6.57 -2.61 13.92
CA ILE A 20 6.82 -2.60 12.48
C ILE A 20 6.16 -1.38 11.81
N ILE A 21 4.91 -1.07 12.15
CA ILE A 21 4.19 0.08 11.57
C ILE A 21 4.96 1.39 11.81
N LYS A 22 5.56 1.57 13.00
CA LYS A 22 6.37 2.76 13.31
C LYS A 22 7.62 2.91 12.43
N ILE A 23 8.22 1.79 12.01
CA ILE A 23 9.48 1.84 11.23
C ILE A 23 9.28 1.89 9.71
N LEU A 24 8.08 1.55 9.18
CA LEU A 24 7.79 1.57 7.74
C LEU A 24 8.18 2.89 7.03
N PRO A 25 7.92 4.09 7.61
CA PRO A 25 8.30 5.36 6.98
C PRO A 25 9.81 5.52 6.75
N PHE A 26 10.64 4.85 7.55
CA PHE A 26 12.09 4.92 7.50
C PHE A 26 12.67 3.84 6.58
N ILE A 27 12.14 2.61 6.65
CA ILE A 27 12.60 1.48 5.81
C ILE A 27 12.48 1.81 4.32
N LYS A 28 11.42 2.50 3.90
CA LYS A 28 11.22 2.84 2.49
C LYS A 28 12.20 3.87 1.92
N LYS A 29 12.85 4.67 2.78
CA LYS A 29 13.72 5.80 2.38
C LYS A 29 15.21 5.46 2.36
N GLN A 30 15.59 4.33 2.95
CA GLN A 30 16.99 3.95 3.13
C GLN A 30 17.25 2.55 2.60
N ARG A 31 18.51 2.28 2.23
CA ARG A 31 18.90 0.92 1.87
C ARG A 31 18.79 0.02 3.10
N ILE A 32 18.26 -1.19 2.94
CA ILE A 32 18.18 -2.18 4.02
C ILE A 32 19.57 -2.41 4.59
N SER A 33 20.63 -2.44 3.76
CA SER A 33 22.01 -2.65 4.20
C SER A 33 22.50 -1.57 5.18
N SER A 34 22.10 -0.31 5.02
CA SER A 34 22.56 0.80 5.87
C SER A 34 21.85 0.90 7.23
N LEU A 35 20.67 0.29 7.37
CA LEU A 35 19.89 0.37 8.62
C LEU A 35 20.57 -0.39 9.76
N LYS A 36 20.97 0.30 10.84
CA LYS A 36 21.51 -0.36 12.03
C LYS A 36 20.40 -0.71 13.01
N ILE A 37 20.65 -1.71 13.84
CA ILE A 37 19.69 -2.14 14.87
C ILE A 37 19.38 -1.01 15.85
N GLU A 38 20.38 -0.19 16.19
CA GLU A 38 20.22 0.98 17.05
C GLU A 38 19.24 1.99 16.45
N ASP A 39 19.36 2.25 15.14
CA ASP A 39 18.46 3.15 14.42
C ASP A 39 17.04 2.57 14.36
N MET A 40 16.91 1.27 14.09
CA MET A 40 15.62 0.59 14.05
C MET A 40 14.89 0.67 15.40
N ALA A 41 15.59 0.42 16.51
CA ALA A 41 15.02 0.54 17.85
C ALA A 41 14.58 1.99 18.15
N LYS A 42 15.38 2.97 17.74
CA LYS A 42 15.04 4.39 17.86
C LYS A 42 13.78 4.76 17.06
N TYR A 43 13.68 4.30 15.81
CA TYR A 43 12.49 4.53 14.97
C TYR A 43 11.22 3.87 15.53
N MET A 44 11.38 2.75 16.25
CA MET A 44 10.30 2.08 16.97
C MET A 44 9.94 2.78 18.30
N ASP A 45 10.70 3.79 18.71
CA ASP A 45 10.58 4.48 20.00
C ASP A 45 10.76 3.54 21.21
N ILE A 46 11.76 2.65 21.13
CA ILE A 46 12.08 1.68 22.18
C ILE A 46 13.60 1.51 22.37
N SER A 47 14.00 0.94 23.51
CA SER A 47 15.40 0.57 23.72
C SER A 47 15.81 -0.66 22.90
N LYS A 48 17.10 -0.77 22.57
CA LYS A 48 17.67 -1.96 21.90
C LYS A 48 17.37 -3.25 22.67
N ALA A 49 17.41 -3.21 24.01
CA ALA A 49 17.04 -4.35 24.85
C ALA A 49 15.56 -4.74 24.69
N THR A 50 14.66 -3.76 24.60
CA THR A 50 13.23 -4.01 24.35
C THR A 50 12.99 -4.53 22.94
N MET A 51 13.70 -4.01 21.95
CA MET A 51 13.61 -4.49 20.58
C MET A 51 13.99 -5.98 20.49
N TYR A 52 15.08 -6.39 21.16
CA TYR A 52 15.50 -7.80 21.20
C TYR A 52 14.54 -8.74 21.93
N LYS A 53 13.61 -8.21 22.73
CA LYS A 53 12.51 -9.01 23.29
C LYS A 53 11.53 -9.47 22.20
N TYR A 54 11.38 -8.67 21.15
CA TYR A 54 10.43 -8.93 20.07
C TYR A 54 11.08 -9.44 18.79
N PHE A 55 12.32 -9.05 18.51
CA PHE A 55 13.03 -9.43 17.28
C PHE A 55 14.42 -9.94 17.60
N SER A 56 14.71 -11.18 17.21
CA SER A 56 16.01 -11.84 17.39
C SER A 56 17.10 -11.26 16.48
N SER A 57 16.72 -10.63 15.36
CA SER A 57 17.68 -10.12 14.38
C SER A 57 17.09 -9.02 13.50
N LYS A 58 17.97 -8.27 12.82
CA LYS A 58 17.59 -7.38 11.72
C LYS A 58 16.80 -8.11 10.64
N LYS A 59 17.17 -9.36 10.33
CA LYS A 59 16.46 -10.19 9.35
C LYS A 59 15.00 -10.41 9.76
N GLU A 60 14.74 -10.74 11.04
CA GLU A 60 13.36 -10.94 11.53
C GLU A 60 12.51 -9.65 11.44
N ILE A 61 13.12 -8.48 11.66
CA ILE A 61 12.44 -7.19 11.46
C ILE A 61 12.02 -7.02 9.99
N ILE A 62 12.91 -7.36 9.05
CA ILE A 62 12.60 -7.30 7.60
C ILE A 62 11.54 -8.34 7.22
N GLU A 63 11.62 -9.57 7.73
CA GLU A 63 10.59 -10.60 7.53
C GLU A 63 9.22 -10.11 8.01
N SER A 64 9.15 -9.58 9.24
CA SER A 64 7.92 -9.03 9.83
C SER A 64 7.41 -7.80 9.07
N THR A 65 8.32 -7.00 8.50
CA THR A 65 7.96 -5.86 7.64
C THR A 65 7.29 -6.34 6.36
N VAL A 66 7.83 -7.38 5.72
CA VAL A 66 7.25 -7.97 4.52
C VAL A 66 5.92 -8.65 4.82
N GLU A 67 5.79 -9.33 5.97
CA GLU A 67 4.53 -9.88 6.43
C GLU A 67 3.45 -8.80 6.54
N VAL A 68 3.77 -7.64 7.13
CA VAL A 68 2.83 -6.49 7.20
C VAL A 68 2.42 -6.00 5.82
N TYR A 69 3.33 -5.94 4.84
CA TYR A 69 2.98 -5.55 3.47
C TYR A 69 2.10 -6.58 2.77
N VAL A 70 2.42 -7.87 2.89
CA VAL A 70 1.61 -8.96 2.31
C VAL A 70 0.21 -8.94 2.94
N ASP A 71 0.13 -8.83 4.26
CA ASP A 71 -1.12 -8.66 5.01
C ASP A 71 -1.94 -7.50 4.47
N TYR A 72 -1.30 -6.34 4.26
CA TYR A 72 -1.95 -5.15 3.76
C TYR A 72 -2.45 -5.34 2.32
N ILE A 73 -1.64 -5.94 1.44
CA ILE A 73 -2.02 -6.23 0.05
C ILE A 73 -3.26 -7.15 0.01
N LEU A 74 -3.28 -8.20 0.84
CA LEU A 74 -4.35 -9.20 0.81
C LEU A 74 -5.62 -8.71 1.54
N LYS A 75 -5.52 -8.06 2.70
CA LYS A 75 -6.69 -7.63 3.49
C LYS A 75 -7.50 -6.53 2.84
N ASN A 76 -6.85 -5.47 2.36
CA ASN A 76 -7.57 -4.35 1.75
C ASN A 76 -8.24 -4.73 0.42
N PHE A 77 -7.82 -5.83 -0.19
CA PHE A 77 -8.47 -6.35 -1.38
C PHE A 77 -9.74 -7.17 -1.01
N ASN A 78 -9.76 -7.98 0.05
CA ASN A 78 -10.98 -8.71 0.46
C ASN A 78 -12.17 -7.76 0.70
N GLU A 79 -11.91 -6.60 1.32
CA GLU A 79 -12.91 -5.54 1.52
C GLU A 79 -13.51 -5.04 0.20
N LEU A 80 -12.71 -5.03 -0.87
CA LEU A 80 -13.16 -4.67 -2.20
C LEU A 80 -13.99 -5.77 -2.85
N SER A 81 -13.76 -7.06 -2.61
CA SER A 81 -14.52 -8.14 -3.28
C SER A 81 -15.80 -8.56 -2.57
N GLU A 82 -15.80 -8.54 -1.24
CA GLU A 82 -16.83 -9.23 -0.45
C GLU A 82 -18.02 -8.32 -0.10
N ASN A 83 -17.83 -7.01 -0.12
CA ASN A 83 -18.87 -6.07 0.27
C ASN A 83 -19.68 -5.56 -0.93
N LEU A 84 -20.57 -6.40 -1.46
CA LEU A 84 -21.46 -6.08 -2.58
C LEU A 84 -22.48 -4.97 -2.28
N SER A 85 -22.65 -4.58 -1.01
CA SER A 85 -23.50 -3.43 -0.64
C SER A 85 -22.89 -2.09 -1.01
N VAL A 86 -21.59 -2.06 -1.32
CA VAL A 86 -20.85 -0.87 -1.73
C VAL A 86 -20.86 -0.74 -3.24
N SER A 87 -21.21 0.45 -3.75
CA SER A 87 -21.25 0.72 -5.19
C SER A 87 -19.89 0.51 -5.87
N TYR A 88 -19.91 0.15 -7.15
CA TYR A 88 -18.69 0.02 -7.98
C TYR A 88 -17.85 1.31 -8.00
N VAL A 89 -18.50 2.47 -8.01
CA VAL A 89 -17.84 3.78 -7.92
C VAL A 89 -17.03 3.89 -6.62
N ARG A 90 -17.64 3.57 -5.48
CA ARG A 90 -16.96 3.66 -4.18
C ARG A 90 -15.84 2.63 -4.05
N ARG A 91 -16.03 1.42 -4.60
CA ARG A 91 -14.98 0.39 -4.67
C ARG A 91 -13.82 0.83 -5.57
N PHE A 92 -14.08 1.54 -6.67
CA PHE A 92 -13.05 2.14 -7.52
C PHE A 92 -12.23 3.20 -6.75
N GLN A 93 -12.90 4.12 -6.06
CA GLN A 93 -12.23 5.12 -5.20
C GLN A 93 -11.32 4.45 -4.16
N LYS A 94 -11.80 3.39 -3.52
CA LYS A 94 -11.03 2.64 -2.53
C LYS A 94 -9.87 1.85 -3.16
N ALA A 95 -10.06 1.26 -4.34
CA ALA A 95 -8.99 0.59 -5.08
C ALA A 95 -7.87 1.57 -5.46
N PHE A 96 -8.23 2.79 -5.86
CA PHE A 96 -7.25 3.85 -6.13
C PHE A 96 -6.49 4.24 -4.86
N GLU A 97 -7.19 4.53 -3.76
CA GLU A 97 -6.59 4.83 -2.45
C GLU A 97 -5.57 3.75 -2.03
N ASN A 98 -5.98 2.47 -2.12
CA ASN A 98 -5.12 1.34 -1.78
C ASN A 98 -3.87 1.27 -2.67
N SER A 99 -4.00 1.58 -3.97
CA SER A 99 -2.88 1.60 -4.92
C SER A 99 -1.89 2.71 -4.58
N VAL A 100 -2.38 3.91 -4.23
CA VAL A 100 -1.54 5.03 -3.77
C VAL A 100 -0.78 4.65 -2.50
N VAL A 101 -1.46 4.08 -1.50
CA VAL A 101 -0.82 3.66 -0.25
C VAL A 101 0.26 2.59 -0.50
N LEU A 102 -0.01 1.63 -1.38
CA LEU A 102 0.98 0.61 -1.74
C LEU A 102 2.22 1.21 -2.40
N ALA A 103 2.05 2.11 -3.37
CA ALA A 103 3.17 2.79 -4.02
C ALA A 103 4.00 3.61 -3.01
N ILE A 104 3.34 4.24 -2.03
CA ILE A 104 3.99 5.02 -0.97
C ILE A 104 4.89 4.17 -0.06
N PHE A 105 4.55 2.91 0.17
CA PHE A 105 5.27 2.03 1.10
C PHE A 105 6.23 1.05 0.41
N LEU A 106 5.87 0.56 -0.77
CA LEU A 106 6.70 -0.32 -1.59
C LEU A 106 7.52 0.50 -2.57
N SER A 107 8.50 1.25 -2.04
CA SER A 107 9.41 2.02 -2.88
C SER A 107 10.28 1.10 -3.75
N ASP A 108 10.67 1.58 -4.93
CA ASP A 108 11.60 0.88 -5.81
C ASP A 108 12.90 0.50 -5.09
N LEU A 109 13.37 1.37 -4.19
CA LEU A 109 14.54 1.13 -3.36
C LEU A 109 14.39 -0.12 -2.50
N LEU A 110 13.27 -0.23 -1.79
CA LEU A 110 12.96 -1.37 -0.93
C LEU A 110 12.82 -2.66 -1.76
N LEU A 111 12.08 -2.61 -2.87
CA LEU A 111 11.87 -3.78 -3.73
C LEU A 111 13.19 -4.28 -4.34
N GLN A 112 14.08 -3.39 -4.75
CA GLN A 112 15.42 -3.76 -5.23
C GLN A 112 16.26 -4.43 -4.13
N ASP A 113 16.25 -3.88 -2.91
CA ASP A 113 17.00 -4.45 -1.80
C ASP A 113 16.48 -5.83 -1.39
N LEU A 114 15.15 -5.99 -1.33
CA LEU A 114 14.54 -7.30 -1.09
C LEU A 114 14.91 -8.28 -2.19
N LYS A 115 14.83 -7.88 -3.47
CA LYS A 115 15.19 -8.75 -4.60
C LYS A 115 16.64 -9.23 -4.54
N ASN A 116 17.56 -8.36 -4.13
CA ASN A 116 18.99 -8.67 -4.10
C ASN A 116 19.42 -9.41 -2.83
N MET A 117 18.89 -9.04 -1.67
CA MET A 117 19.35 -9.53 -0.37
C MET A 117 18.44 -10.62 0.22
N TYR A 118 17.14 -10.57 -0.08
CA TYR A 118 16.11 -11.47 0.45
C TYR A 118 15.16 -11.95 -0.66
N PRO A 119 15.63 -12.67 -1.70
CA PRO A 119 14.81 -13.01 -2.87
C PRO A 119 13.49 -13.71 -2.53
N HIS A 120 13.49 -14.54 -1.48
CA HIS A 120 12.29 -15.21 -0.98
C HIS A 120 11.24 -14.24 -0.43
N LEU A 121 11.64 -13.15 0.24
CA LEU A 121 10.72 -12.13 0.74
C LEU A 121 10.18 -11.24 -0.39
N TYR A 122 11.04 -10.91 -1.36
CA TYR A 122 10.59 -10.24 -2.58
C TYR A 122 9.50 -11.06 -3.30
N GLN A 123 9.72 -12.38 -3.41
CA GLN A 123 8.77 -13.29 -4.04
C GLN A 123 7.42 -13.31 -3.33
N GLN A 124 7.37 -13.26 -2.00
CA GLN A 124 6.11 -13.16 -1.24
C GLN A 124 5.30 -11.91 -1.60
N ILE A 125 5.97 -10.76 -1.78
CA ILE A 125 5.30 -9.53 -2.23
C ILE A 125 4.74 -9.71 -3.64
N VAL A 126 5.54 -10.27 -4.56
CA VAL A 126 5.12 -10.51 -5.96
C VAL A 126 3.89 -11.43 -6.01
N GLU A 127 3.88 -12.49 -5.21
CA GLU A 127 2.75 -13.41 -5.13
C GLU A 127 1.49 -12.73 -4.57
N ALA A 128 1.63 -11.92 -3.52
CA ALA A 128 0.52 -11.13 -2.98
C ALA A 128 -0.02 -10.11 -4.01
N GLN A 129 0.86 -9.44 -4.75
CA GLN A 129 0.48 -8.51 -5.82
C GLN A 129 -0.25 -9.24 -6.96
N LYS A 130 0.17 -10.45 -7.32
CA LYS A 130 -0.52 -11.28 -8.32
C LYS A 130 -1.95 -11.60 -7.90
N VAL A 131 -2.14 -12.05 -6.65
CA VAL A 131 -3.48 -12.31 -6.10
C VAL A 131 -4.34 -11.06 -6.16
N ARG A 132 -3.84 -9.91 -5.69
CA ARG A 132 -4.53 -8.62 -5.79
C ARG A 132 -4.91 -8.28 -7.24
N ASN A 133 -3.98 -8.43 -8.17
CA ASN A 133 -4.17 -8.05 -9.57
C ASN A 133 -5.23 -8.94 -10.26
N ASP A 134 -5.24 -10.24 -9.99
CA ASP A 134 -6.26 -11.14 -10.53
C ASP A 134 -7.66 -10.81 -10.00
N HIS A 135 -7.76 -10.28 -8.79
CA HIS A 135 -9.02 -9.82 -8.24
C HIS A 135 -9.45 -8.44 -8.74
N LEU A 136 -8.51 -7.52 -8.96
CA LEU A 136 -8.79 -6.24 -9.63
C LEU A 136 -9.32 -6.47 -11.04
N LYS A 137 -8.76 -7.44 -11.80
CA LYS A 137 -9.28 -7.83 -13.12
C LYS A 137 -10.76 -8.22 -13.04
N LYS A 138 -11.09 -9.17 -12.14
CA LYS A 138 -12.48 -9.60 -11.91
C LYS A 138 -13.39 -8.44 -11.50
N PHE A 139 -12.91 -7.51 -10.67
CA PHE A 139 -13.66 -6.33 -10.26
C PHE A 139 -14.00 -5.42 -11.45
N TYR A 140 -13.03 -5.12 -12.32
CA TYR A 140 -13.25 -4.28 -13.49
C TYR A 140 -14.17 -4.98 -14.51
N GLU A 141 -14.01 -6.28 -14.73
CA GLU A 141 -14.89 -7.09 -15.60
C GLU A 141 -16.33 -7.13 -15.08
N ALA A 142 -16.51 -7.30 -13.76
CA ALA A 142 -17.82 -7.30 -13.14
C ALA A 142 -18.49 -5.91 -13.24
N GLY A 143 -17.76 -4.83 -12.97
CA GLY A 143 -18.32 -3.48 -13.09
C GLY A 143 -18.66 -3.09 -14.52
N HIS A 144 -17.97 -3.67 -15.52
CA HIS A 144 -18.38 -3.56 -16.91
C HIS A 144 -19.70 -4.30 -17.19
N SER A 145 -19.81 -5.54 -16.70
CA SER A 145 -21.01 -6.38 -16.86
C SER A 145 -22.25 -5.76 -16.22
N GLU A 146 -22.08 -5.10 -15.06
CA GLU A 146 -23.11 -4.34 -14.35
C GLU A 146 -23.40 -2.97 -14.97
N GLY A 147 -22.76 -2.65 -16.09
CA GLY A 147 -23.02 -1.45 -16.86
C GLY A 147 -22.47 -0.15 -16.25
N VAL A 148 -21.61 -0.23 -15.23
CA VAL A 148 -20.99 0.93 -14.56
C VAL A 148 -19.69 1.36 -15.25
N PHE A 149 -18.90 0.41 -15.72
CA PHE A 149 -17.60 0.65 -16.36
C PHE A 149 -17.64 0.47 -17.88
N LEU A 150 -16.76 1.20 -18.56
CA LEU A 150 -16.44 1.04 -19.97
C LEU A 150 -15.71 -0.29 -20.23
N PRO A 151 -15.78 -0.85 -21.45
CA PRO A 151 -15.04 -2.05 -21.84
C PRO A 151 -13.56 -1.74 -22.01
N VAL A 152 -12.82 -1.78 -20.91
CA VAL A 152 -11.37 -1.54 -20.86
C VAL A 152 -10.62 -2.84 -20.62
N ASN A 153 -9.36 -2.92 -21.05
CA ASN A 153 -8.48 -4.03 -20.66
C ASN A 153 -8.03 -3.81 -19.20
N PRO A 154 -8.46 -4.66 -18.24
CA PRO A 154 -8.15 -4.44 -16.82
C PRO A 154 -6.64 -4.50 -16.53
N SER A 155 -5.90 -5.31 -17.29
CA SER A 155 -4.45 -5.45 -17.09
C SER A 155 -3.71 -4.15 -17.42
N LEU A 156 -4.18 -3.39 -18.42
CA LEU A 156 -3.58 -2.10 -18.76
C LEU A 156 -3.83 -1.04 -17.67
N LEU A 157 -5.03 -1.01 -17.08
CA LEU A 157 -5.34 -0.09 -15.97
C LEU A 157 -4.49 -0.36 -14.73
N ILE A 158 -4.23 -1.64 -14.43
CA ILE A 158 -3.40 -2.05 -13.30
C ILE A 158 -1.93 -1.66 -13.55
N VAL A 159 -1.39 -1.98 -14.73
CA VAL A 159 -0.01 -1.62 -15.08
C VAL A 159 0.19 -0.10 -15.10
N GLN A 160 -0.82 0.65 -15.56
CA GLN A 160 -0.80 2.11 -15.51
C GLN A 160 -0.64 2.63 -14.08
N ASP A 161 -1.33 2.04 -13.09
CA ASP A 161 -1.16 2.39 -11.67
C ASP A 161 0.24 2.07 -11.17
N GLU A 162 0.73 0.86 -11.45
CA GLU A 162 2.03 0.39 -10.99
C GLU A 162 3.18 1.27 -11.52
N LEU A 163 3.06 1.80 -12.74
CA LEU A 163 4.08 2.65 -13.35
C LEU A 163 3.90 4.14 -13.01
N LEU A 164 2.68 4.68 -13.12
CA LEU A 164 2.48 6.11 -12.91
C LEU A 164 2.63 6.48 -11.44
N LEU A 165 2.07 5.71 -10.50
CA LEU A 165 2.15 6.06 -9.08
C LEU A 165 3.59 6.10 -8.57
N GLN A 166 4.46 5.20 -9.05
CA GLN A 166 5.89 5.25 -8.71
C GLN A 166 6.56 6.53 -9.22
N ASN A 167 6.23 6.97 -10.45
CA ASN A 167 6.74 8.22 -11.00
C ASN A 167 6.19 9.46 -10.29
N LEU A 168 4.90 9.47 -9.93
CA LEU A 168 4.29 10.59 -9.20
C LEU A 168 4.90 10.78 -7.81
N LEU A 169 5.41 9.71 -7.19
CA LEU A 169 6.10 9.76 -5.91
C LEU A 169 7.56 10.23 -6.02
N ASN A 170 8.09 10.40 -7.23
CA ASN A 170 9.44 10.89 -7.45
C ASN A 170 9.48 12.43 -7.37
N PRO A 171 10.19 13.03 -6.40
CA PRO A 171 10.27 14.49 -6.28
C PRO A 171 10.82 15.18 -7.54
N VAL A 172 11.73 14.52 -8.27
CA VAL A 172 12.31 15.06 -9.51
C VAL A 172 11.23 15.23 -10.58
N PHE A 173 10.35 14.23 -10.73
CA PHE A 173 9.23 14.26 -11.67
C PHE A 173 8.29 15.44 -11.33
N LEU A 174 7.91 15.57 -10.06
CA LEU A 174 7.00 16.63 -9.60
C LEU A 174 7.57 18.04 -9.87
N VAL A 175 8.85 18.26 -9.59
CA VAL A 175 9.53 19.54 -9.85
C VAL A 175 9.61 19.83 -11.35
N GLN A 176 9.99 18.84 -12.16
CA GLN A 176 10.08 19.00 -13.62
C GLN A 176 8.75 19.39 -14.26
N HIS A 177 7.63 18.90 -13.70
CA HIS A 177 6.29 19.17 -14.21
C HIS A 177 5.53 20.25 -13.41
N HIS A 178 6.19 20.99 -12.52
CA HIS A 178 5.63 22.11 -11.75
C HIS A 178 4.32 21.75 -11.01
N MET A 179 4.28 20.56 -10.39
CA MET A 179 3.10 20.04 -9.70
C MET A 179 3.42 19.61 -8.27
N THR A 180 2.43 19.70 -7.38
CA THR A 180 2.50 19.07 -6.06
C THR A 180 2.10 17.59 -6.17
N LEU A 181 2.54 16.77 -5.21
CA LEU A 181 2.11 15.36 -5.16
C LEU A 181 0.58 15.22 -5.05
N GLU A 182 -0.05 16.07 -4.24
CA GLU A 182 -1.51 16.07 -4.06
C GLU A 182 -2.23 16.37 -5.36
N GLN A 183 -1.81 17.43 -6.07
CA GLN A 183 -2.38 17.79 -7.37
C GLN A 183 -2.19 16.65 -8.39
N ALA A 184 -0.99 16.09 -8.48
CA ALA A 184 -0.67 15.02 -9.41
C ALA A 184 -1.51 13.75 -9.18
N LEU A 185 -1.67 13.35 -7.90
CA LEU A 185 -2.50 12.20 -7.53
C LEU A 185 -3.98 12.44 -7.81
N PHE A 186 -4.48 13.67 -7.55
CA PHE A 186 -5.87 14.02 -7.82
C PHE A 186 -6.16 14.06 -9.33
N ASP A 187 -5.28 14.67 -10.13
CA ASP A 187 -5.42 14.71 -11.58
C ASP A 187 -5.36 13.30 -12.18
N TYR A 188 -4.45 12.46 -11.67
CA TYR A 188 -4.37 11.07 -12.10
C TYR A 188 -5.65 10.28 -11.75
N TYR A 189 -6.21 10.49 -10.55
CA TYR A 189 -7.51 9.93 -10.18
C TYR A 189 -8.61 10.37 -11.17
N GLN A 190 -8.68 11.67 -11.50
CA GLN A 190 -9.66 12.18 -12.46
C GLN A 190 -9.46 11.56 -13.86
N MET A 191 -8.23 11.38 -14.32
CA MET A 191 -7.94 10.70 -15.60
C MET A 191 -8.48 9.26 -15.58
N LYS A 192 -8.18 8.49 -14.53
CA LYS A 192 -8.69 7.11 -14.40
C LYS A 192 -10.21 7.07 -14.34
N LYS A 193 -10.83 8.02 -13.65
CA LYS A 193 -12.30 8.13 -13.56
C LYS A 193 -12.93 8.18 -14.94
N HIS A 194 -12.42 9.06 -15.82
CA HIS A 194 -12.92 9.22 -17.18
C HIS A 194 -12.53 8.07 -18.13
N GLN A 195 -11.41 7.39 -17.85
CA GLN A 195 -11.00 6.20 -18.61
C GLN A 195 -11.85 4.96 -18.30
N LEU A 196 -12.35 4.85 -17.06
CA LEU A 196 -13.03 3.64 -16.57
C LEU A 196 -14.56 3.77 -16.51
N LEU A 197 -15.08 4.87 -15.97
CA LEU A 197 -16.53 5.00 -15.73
C LEU A 197 -17.25 5.39 -17.00
N LYS A 198 -18.47 4.88 -17.18
CA LYS A 198 -19.31 5.34 -18.29
C LYS A 198 -19.69 6.83 -18.13
N PRO A 199 -19.83 7.58 -19.23
CA PRO A 199 -20.20 9.00 -19.19
C PRO A 199 -21.48 9.29 -18.40
N GLU A 200 -22.45 8.37 -18.40
CA GLU A 200 -23.73 8.57 -17.69
C GLU A 200 -23.58 8.41 -16.17
N VAL A 201 -22.53 7.72 -15.72
CA VAL A 201 -22.25 7.50 -14.29
C VAL A 201 -21.48 8.69 -13.70
N ILE A 202 -20.57 9.30 -14.47
CA ILE A 202 -19.63 10.34 -14.01
C ILE A 202 -20.31 11.52 -13.28
N PRO A 203 -21.41 12.11 -13.78
CA PRO A 203 -22.06 13.25 -13.12
C PRO A 203 -22.58 12.95 -11.70
N ASN A 204 -22.80 11.68 -11.38
CA ASN A 204 -23.34 11.24 -10.09
C ASN A 204 -22.26 10.77 -9.11
N VAL A 205 -20.98 10.88 -9.49
CA VAL A 205 -19.86 10.48 -8.63
C VAL A 205 -19.57 11.57 -7.60
N ASP A 206 -19.69 11.23 -6.31
CA ASP A 206 -19.23 12.08 -5.21
C ASP A 206 -17.72 11.89 -4.97
N ASP A 207 -16.93 12.86 -5.41
CA ASP A 207 -15.48 12.92 -5.22
C ASP A 207 -15.05 13.82 -4.05
N SER A 208 -15.99 14.36 -3.26
CA SER A 208 -15.69 15.33 -2.19
C SER A 208 -14.70 14.78 -1.14
N VAL A 209 -14.69 13.46 -0.95
CA VAL A 209 -13.79 12.78 0.00
C VAL A 209 -12.37 12.56 -0.53
N ILE A 210 -12.15 12.66 -1.84
CA ILE A 210 -10.90 12.24 -2.48
C ILE A 210 -9.70 13.10 -2.03
N PRO A 211 -9.76 14.45 -2.04
CA PRO A 211 -8.64 15.27 -1.58
C PRO A 211 -8.21 14.94 -0.14
N MET A 212 -9.19 14.79 0.77
CA MET A 212 -8.91 14.40 2.16
C MET A 212 -8.24 13.01 2.23
N GLN A 213 -8.70 12.04 1.45
CA GLN A 213 -8.11 10.69 1.42
C GLN A 213 -6.67 10.72 0.89
N LEU A 214 -6.41 11.50 -0.17
CA LEU A 214 -5.06 11.68 -0.71
C LEU A 214 -4.15 12.38 0.30
N GLY A 215 -4.63 13.43 0.97
CA GLY A 215 -3.90 14.09 2.07
C GLY A 215 -3.51 13.10 3.18
N LYS A 216 -4.43 12.23 3.60
CA LYS A 216 -4.14 11.15 4.57
C LYS A 216 -3.10 10.15 4.05
N CYS A 217 -3.11 9.83 2.76
CA CYS A 217 -2.10 8.96 2.15
C CYS A 217 -0.73 9.65 2.16
N ILE A 218 -0.67 10.92 1.74
CA ILE A 218 0.55 11.73 1.68
C ILE A 218 1.16 11.94 3.06
N GLN A 219 0.33 12.13 4.11
CA GLN A 219 0.84 12.22 5.48
C GLN A 219 1.67 10.98 5.86
N LYS A 220 1.35 9.78 5.35
CA LYS A 220 2.17 8.56 5.56
C LYS A 220 3.59 8.64 4.97
N ILE A 221 3.89 9.68 4.18
CA ILE A 221 5.23 10.02 3.68
C ILE A 221 5.99 10.89 4.69
N THR A 222 5.31 11.79 5.39
CA THR A 222 5.89 12.86 6.22
C THR A 222 6.10 12.51 7.68
N TRP A 223 5.57 11.40 8.21
CA TRP A 223 5.85 10.89 9.59
C TRP A 223 7.30 10.42 9.83
N ALA A 224 8.28 10.91 9.07
CA ALA A 224 9.68 10.54 9.15
C ALA A 224 10.62 11.77 9.15
N GLU A 225 10.09 12.95 9.46
CA GLU A 225 10.86 14.20 9.67
C GLU A 225 10.84 14.60 11.15
#